data_AF-W2ILG2-F1
#
_entry.id   AF-W2ILG2-F1
#
_cell.length_a   1.000
_cell.length_b   1.000
_cell.length_c   1.000
_cell.angle_alpha   90.00
_cell.angle_beta   90.00
_cell.angle_gamma   90.00
#
_symmetry.space_group_name_H-M   'P 1'
#
loop_
_entity.id
_entity.type
_entity.pdbx_description
1 polymer ?
#
loop_
_entity_poly.entity_id
_entity_poly.type
_entity_poly.pdbx_seq_one_letter_code
_entity_poly.pdbx_strand_id
1 'polypeptide(L)'
;MVESKEICAFFYEDLGAGSYKCKECSISRKQQIGSGYSNLMSHIATKHPHYEETYAATTGGGGLESFGFVSQETNHRFLWLQWIVERNLPITEVDNELTRSMSK
;
A
#
# COMPACT_ATOMS: atom_id res chain seq x y z
N MET A 1 -12.09 7.18 16.75
CA MET A 1 -12.58 7.21 15.36
C MET A 1 -11.49 7.86 14.54
N VAL A 2 -10.88 7.14 13.60
CA VAL A 2 -9.90 7.73 12.67
C VAL A 2 -10.66 8.76 11.83
N GLU A 3 -10.11 9.96 11.65
CA GLU A 3 -10.81 10.97 10.87
C GLU A 3 -10.80 10.60 9.38
N SER A 4 -11.94 10.75 8.69
CA SER A 4 -12.04 10.52 7.24
C SER A 4 -10.99 11.28 6.43
N LYS A 5 -10.50 12.40 6.97
CA LYS A 5 -9.41 13.19 6.42
C LYS A 5 -8.08 12.43 6.38
N GLU A 6 -7.73 11.73 7.46
CA GLU A 6 -6.47 10.96 7.56
C GLU A 6 -6.48 9.77 6.60
N ILE A 7 -7.60 9.05 6.55
CA ILE A 7 -7.80 7.94 5.63
C ILE A 7 -7.70 8.43 4.18
N CYS A 8 -8.35 9.56 3.85
CA CYS A 8 -8.23 10.12 2.51
C CYS A 8 -6.81 10.58 2.19
N ALA A 9 -6.08 11.19 3.12
CA ALA A 9 -4.68 11.57 2.92
C ALA A 9 -3.76 10.35 2.69
N PHE A 10 -4.06 9.22 3.35
CA PHE A 10 -3.37 7.96 3.13
C PHE A 10 -3.63 7.40 1.73
N PHE A 11 -4.90 7.19 1.36
CA PHE A 11 -5.29 6.55 0.10
C PHE A 11 -5.11 7.42 -1.14
N TYR A 12 -5.06 8.74 -1.02
CA TYR A 12 -5.01 9.64 -2.16
C TYR A 12 -3.74 10.49 -2.25
N GLU A 13 -3.32 10.74 -3.48
CA GLU A 13 -2.39 11.78 -3.86
C GLU A 13 -3.19 13.01 -4.34
N ASP A 14 -2.91 14.19 -3.79
CA ASP A 14 -3.53 15.44 -4.23
C ASP A 14 -2.86 15.92 -5.52
N LEU A 15 -3.64 15.98 -6.60
CA LEU A 15 -3.21 16.48 -7.91
C LEU A 15 -3.49 17.99 -8.07
N GLY A 16 -4.05 18.64 -7.05
CA GLY A 16 -4.48 20.03 -7.07
C GLY A 16 -5.89 20.21 -7.66
N ALA A 17 -6.43 21.42 -7.49
CA ALA A 17 -7.76 21.81 -7.98
C ALA A 17 -8.89 20.86 -7.54
N GLY A 18 -8.77 20.26 -6.35
CA GLY A 18 -9.73 19.29 -5.82
C GLY A 18 -9.74 17.95 -6.55
N SER A 19 -8.69 17.62 -7.29
CA SER A 19 -8.52 16.33 -7.95
C SER A 19 -7.56 15.44 -7.15
N TYR A 20 -7.95 14.20 -6.94
CA TYR A 20 -7.21 13.24 -6.12
C TYR A 20 -7.02 11.94 -6.89
N LYS A 21 -5.83 11.34 -6.82
CA LYS A 21 -5.55 10.04 -7.43
C LYS A 21 -5.41 8.97 -6.36
N CYS A 22 -6.20 7.90 -6.44
CA CYS A 22 -6.05 6.78 -5.51
C CYS A 22 -4.68 6.13 -5.72
N LYS A 23 -3.89 5.98 -4.66
CA LYS A 23 -2.55 5.39 -4.72
C LYS A 23 -2.60 3.87 -4.96
N GLU A 24 -3.71 3.22 -4.57
CA GLU A 24 -3.87 1.76 -4.73
C GLU A 24 -4.39 1.37 -6.12
N CYS A 25 -5.47 2.00 -6.62
CA CYS A 25 -6.06 1.66 -7.92
C CYS A 25 -5.75 2.67 -9.05
N SER A 26 -4.99 3.74 -8.77
CA SER A 26 -4.64 4.80 -9.74
C SER A 26 -5.83 5.56 -10.35
N ILE A 27 -7.05 5.39 -9.84
CA ILE A 27 -8.25 6.09 -10.32
C ILE A 27 -8.27 7.52 -9.79
N SER A 28 -8.39 8.50 -10.69
CA SER A 28 -8.58 9.90 -10.32
C SER A 28 -10.05 10.22 -9.98
N ARG A 29 -10.26 11.02 -8.95
CA ARG A 29 -11.56 11.48 -8.45
C ARG A 29 -11.50 12.96 -8.10
N LYS A 30 -12.51 13.71 -8.52
CA LYS A 30 -12.70 15.08 -8.04
C LYS A 30 -13.46 15.05 -6.72
N GLN A 31 -12.96 15.77 -5.73
CA GLN A 31 -13.69 16.05 -4.50
C GLN A 31 -14.89 16.93 -4.84
N GLN A 32 -16.08 16.48 -4.42
CA GLN A 32 -17.30 17.20 -4.71
C GLN A 32 -17.41 18.40 -3.75
N ILE A 33 -17.72 19.58 -4.30
CA ILE A 33 -17.83 20.81 -3.53
C ILE A 33 -18.97 20.64 -2.51
N GLY A 34 -18.70 20.95 -1.25
CA GLY A 34 -19.68 20.88 -0.16
C GLY A 34 -19.92 19.49 0.44
N SER A 35 -19.34 18.40 -0.10
CA SER A 35 -19.49 17.05 0.47
C SER A 35 -18.36 16.64 1.42
N GLY A 36 -17.36 17.50 1.65
CA GLY A 36 -16.16 17.13 2.40
C GLY A 36 -15.45 15.93 1.77
N TYR A 37 -15.16 14.90 2.56
CA TYR A 37 -14.47 13.68 2.13
C TYR A 37 -15.40 12.51 1.78
N SER A 38 -16.72 12.68 1.90
CA SER A 38 -17.69 11.57 1.79
C SER A 38 -17.64 10.84 0.45
N ASN A 39 -17.36 11.55 -0.65
CA ASN A 39 -17.27 10.94 -1.97
C ASN A 39 -15.97 10.14 -2.17
N LEU A 40 -14.86 10.60 -1.59
CA LEU A 40 -13.59 9.88 -1.59
C LEU A 40 -13.68 8.64 -0.69
N MET A 41 -14.28 8.77 0.50
CA MET A 41 -14.55 7.64 1.39
C MET A 41 -15.48 6.60 0.75
N SER A 42 -16.51 7.03 0.01
CA SER A 42 -17.39 6.11 -0.72
C SER A 42 -16.63 5.31 -1.79
N HIS A 43 -15.67 5.93 -2.48
CA HIS A 43 -14.79 5.19 -3.38
C HIS A 43 -13.94 4.17 -2.64
N ILE A 44 -13.33 4.56 -1.52
CA ILE A 44 -12.50 3.65 -0.70
C ILE A 44 -13.34 2.45 -0.24
N ALA A 45 -14.49 2.69 0.39
CA ALA A 45 -15.34 1.62 0.90
C ALA A 45 -15.87 0.65 -0.18
N THR A 46 -16.02 1.13 -1.43
CA THR A 46 -16.54 0.30 -2.53
C THR A 46 -15.47 -0.43 -3.33
N LYS A 47 -14.27 0.16 -3.47
CA LYS A 47 -13.16 -0.42 -4.26
C LYS A 47 -12.11 -1.11 -3.42
N HIS A 48 -12.01 -0.75 -2.15
CA HIS A 48 -11.02 -1.22 -1.20
C HIS A 48 -11.74 -1.68 0.09
N PRO A 49 -12.48 -2.82 0.06
CA PRO A 49 -13.30 -3.26 1.19
C PRO A 49 -12.48 -3.54 2.47
N HIS A 50 -11.18 -3.79 2.35
CA HIS A 50 -10.25 -4.03 3.46
C HIS A 50 -9.44 -2.78 3.85
N TYR A 51 -9.89 -1.58 3.48
CA TYR A 51 -9.11 -0.35 3.66
C TYR A 51 -8.75 -0.05 5.13
N GLU A 52 -9.60 -0.43 6.09
CA GLU A 52 -9.34 -0.25 7.53
C GLU A 52 -8.17 -1.11 7.99
N GLU A 53 -8.09 -2.35 7.51
CA GLU A 53 -6.99 -3.27 7.80
C GLU A 53 -5.69 -2.76 7.19
N THR A 54 -5.73 -2.32 5.92
CA THR A 54 -4.57 -1.71 5.24
C THR A 54 -4.06 -0.48 5.98
N TYR A 55 -4.98 0.41 6.40
CA TYR A 55 -4.63 1.61 7.15
C TYR A 55 -4.04 1.29 8.52
N ALA A 56 -4.63 0.33 9.25
CA ALA A 56 -4.13 -0.12 10.55
C ALA A 56 -2.76 -0.79 10.45
N ALA A 57 -2.55 -1.68 9.46
CA ALA A 57 -1.28 -2.34 9.22
C ALA A 57 -0.15 -1.34 8.91
N THR A 58 -0.47 -0.30 8.13
CA THR A 58 0.50 0.74 7.77
C THR A 58 0.83 1.64 8.96
N THR A 59 -0.16 1.97 9.79
CA THR A 59 0.01 2.89 10.93
C THR A 59 0.58 2.19 12.18
N GLY A 60 0.46 0.86 12.24
CA GLY A 60 0.91 0.03 13.37
C GLY A 60 2.43 -0.11 13.50
N GLY A 61 3.18 0.18 12.44
CA GLY A 61 4.65 0.17 12.41
C GLY A 61 5.29 -1.21 12.52
N GLY A 62 6.39 -1.43 11.78
CA GLY A 62 7.25 -2.60 11.95
C GLY A 62 7.57 -3.42 10.69
N GLY A 63 6.94 -3.12 9.56
CA GLY A 63 7.15 -3.82 8.30
C GLY A 63 7.12 -2.92 7.07
N LEU A 64 7.23 -3.53 5.89
CA LEU A 64 7.21 -2.83 4.60
C LEU A 64 5.88 -2.08 4.37
N GLU A 65 4.78 -2.58 4.93
CA GLU A 65 3.48 -1.90 5.00
C GLU A 65 3.56 -0.46 5.54
N SER A 66 4.53 -0.16 6.43
CA SER A 66 4.71 1.19 6.98
C SER A 66 5.04 2.25 5.91
N PHE A 67 5.50 1.83 4.73
CA PHE A 67 5.82 2.74 3.63
C PHE A 67 4.60 3.05 2.72
N GLY A 68 3.41 2.53 3.06
CA GLY A 68 2.17 2.78 2.31
C GLY A 68 1.81 1.64 1.35
N PHE A 69 1.31 2.00 0.18
CA PHE A 69 0.94 1.02 -0.84
C PHE A 69 2.18 0.48 -1.53
N VAL A 70 2.49 -0.77 -1.24
CA VAL A 70 3.66 -1.46 -1.80
C VAL A 70 3.17 -2.45 -2.86
N SER A 71 3.78 -2.42 -4.04
CA SER A 71 3.45 -3.37 -5.09
C SER A 71 3.85 -4.79 -4.67
N GLN A 72 3.15 -5.81 -5.19
CA GLN A 72 3.51 -7.21 -4.95
C GLN A 72 4.98 -7.48 -5.32
N GLU A 73 5.46 -6.88 -6.41
CA GLU A 73 6.85 -6.99 -6.86
C GLU A 73 7.84 -6.44 -5.83
N THR A 74 7.57 -5.27 -5.26
CA THR A 74 8.40 -4.67 -4.21
C THR A 74 8.34 -5.48 -2.91
N ASN A 75 7.16 -6.00 -2.56
CA ASN A 75 7.00 -6.87 -1.40
C ASN A 75 7.80 -8.17 -1.54
N HIS A 76 7.70 -8.84 -2.69
CA HIS A 76 8.51 -10.04 -2.98
C HIS A 76 10.01 -9.74 -2.86
N ARG A 77 10.50 -8.64 -3.44
CA ARG A 77 11.92 -8.25 -3.31
C ARG A 77 12.34 -8.03 -1.86
N PHE A 78 11.51 -7.34 -1.08
CA PHE A 78 11.77 -7.12 0.34
C PHE A 78 11.83 -8.43 1.12
N LEU A 79 10.89 -9.35 0.90
CA LEU A 79 10.88 -10.66 1.56
C LEU A 79 12.13 -11.49 1.20
N TRP A 80 12.58 -11.44 -0.05
CA TRP A 80 13.85 -12.07 -0.46
C TRP A 80 15.05 -11.49 0.28
N LEU A 81 15.14 -10.16 0.35
CA LEU A 81 16.22 -9.48 1.07
C LEU A 81 16.19 -9.80 2.57
N GLN A 82 15.02 -9.75 3.18
CA GLN A 82 14.83 -10.11 4.59
C GLN A 82 15.28 -11.55 4.83
N TRP A 83 14.88 -12.50 3.99
CA TRP A 83 15.30 -13.91 4.10
C TRP A 83 16.81 -14.10 4.01
N ILE A 84 17.48 -13.42 3.08
CA ILE A 84 18.95 -13.46 2.94
C ILE A 84 19.61 -12.95 4.22
N VAL A 85 19.17 -11.78 4.72
CA VAL A 85 19.77 -11.12 5.88
C VAL A 85 19.53 -11.92 7.16
N GLU A 86 18.28 -12.31 7.43
CA GLU A 86 17.91 -13.03 8.67
C GLU A 86 18.56 -14.41 8.77
N ARG A 87 18.80 -15.06 7.63
CA ARG A 87 19.46 -16.38 7.58
C ARG A 87 20.96 -16.30 7.30
N ASN A 88 21.51 -15.10 7.16
CA ASN A 88 22.92 -14.85 6.82
C ASN A 88 23.39 -15.66 5.59
N LEU A 89 22.59 -15.64 4.53
CA LEU A 89 22.87 -16.33 3.27
C LEU A 89 23.70 -15.44 2.33
N PRO A 90 24.47 -16.02 1.40
CA PRO A 90 25.12 -15.22 0.37
C PRO A 90 24.07 -14.59 -0.55
N ILE A 91 24.33 -13.38 -1.05
CA ILE A 91 23.42 -12.69 -1.96
C ILE A 91 23.18 -13.48 -3.26
N THR A 92 24.12 -14.33 -3.66
CA THR A 92 24.02 -15.25 -4.82
C THR A 92 22.91 -16.30 -4.66
N GLU A 93 22.36 -16.48 -3.46
CA GLU A 93 21.28 -17.43 -3.22
C GLU A 93 20.00 -17.09 -3.99
N VAL A 94 19.79 -15.83 -4.38
CA VAL A 94 18.67 -15.42 -5.24
C VAL A 94 18.73 -16.03 -6.64
N ASP A 95 19.93 -16.38 -7.10
CA ASP A 95 20.18 -16.98 -8.41
C ASP A 95 20.21 -18.52 -8.34
N ASN A 96 20.15 -19.11 -7.15
CA ASN A 96 20.17 -20.55 -6.95
C ASN A 96 18.91 -21.19 -7.55
N GLU A 97 19.08 -22.07 -8.52
CA GLU A 97 17.98 -22.69 -9.27
C GLU A 97 16.99 -23.45 -8.37
N LEU A 98 17.48 -24.15 -7.34
CA LEU A 98 16.61 -24.87 -6.40
C LEU A 98 15.77 -23.88 -5.60
N THR A 99 16.39 -22.82 -5.09
CA THR A 99 15.74 -21.76 -4.33
C THR A 99 14.71 -21.00 -5.17
N ARG A 100 15.00 -20.74 -6.46
CA ARG A 100 14.03 -20.17 -7.42
C ARG A 100 12.91 -21.15 -7.78
N SER A 101 13.16 -22.46 -7.78
CA SER A 101 12.12 -23.46 -8.06
C SER A 101 11.10 -23.60 -6.93
N MET A 102 11.48 -23.24 -5.70
CA MET A 102 10.63 -23.30 -4.51
C MET A 102 9.77 -22.05 -4.32
N SER A 103 10.13 -20.94 -4.98
CA SER A 103 9.43 -19.66 -4.91
C SER A 103 8.47 -19.57 -6.09
N LYS A 104 7.18 -19.77 -5.82
CA LYS A 104 6.09 -19.67 -6.80
C LYS A 104 5.62 -18.24 -6.99
#